data_AF-A0A6L7NEV9-F1
#
_entry.id   AF-A0A6L7NEV9-F1
#
_cell.length_a   1.000
_cell.length_b   1.000
_cell.length_c   1.000
_cell.angle_alpha   90.00
_cell.angle_beta   90.00
_cell.angle_gamma   90.00
#
_symmetry.space_group_name_H-M   'P 1'
#
loop_
_entity.id
_entity.type
_entity.pdbx_description
1 polymer ?
#
loop_
_entity_poly.entity_id
_entity_poly.type
_entity_poly.pdbx_seq_one_letter_code
_entity_poly.pdbx_strand_id
1 'polypeptide(L)'
;MGNTEARLINLVNSNIEVDGQALDIPSDLKVSLVNAGVSSMDIIALAKLVSREFNVEFTVEECVSLRTLKEVVDFLDSKAASATSS
;
A
#
# COMPACT_ATOMS: atom_id res chain seq x y z
N MET A 1 -5.27 15.32 7.48
CA MET A 1 -5.40 13.93 7.96
C MET A 1 -6.34 13.20 7.01
N GLY A 2 -5.87 12.17 6.30
CA GLY A 2 -6.69 11.37 5.36
C GLY A 2 -6.26 11.32 3.88
N ASN A 3 -5.19 12.01 3.47
CA ASN A 3 -4.78 12.00 2.05
C ASN A 3 -4.03 10.72 1.64
N THR A 4 -3.18 10.17 2.51
CA THR A 4 -2.35 8.98 2.21
C THR A 4 -3.21 7.73 2.03
N GLU A 5 -4.17 7.51 2.92
CA GLU A 5 -5.12 6.39 2.89
C GLU A 5 -5.93 6.39 1.59
N ALA A 6 -6.60 7.51 1.30
CA ALA A 6 -7.40 7.67 0.09
C ALA A 6 -6.56 7.51 -1.18
N ARG A 7 -5.34 8.07 -1.21
CA ARG A 7 -4.40 7.90 -2.33
C ARG A 7 -3.99 6.44 -2.51
N LEU A 8 -3.66 5.74 -1.42
CA LEU A 8 -3.26 4.33 -1.47
C LEU A 8 -4.42 3.47 -1.99
N ILE A 9 -5.64 3.67 -1.49
CA ILE A 9 -6.84 2.95 -1.96
C ILE A 9 -7.05 3.17 -3.45
N ASN A 10 -6.91 4.41 -3.92
CA ASN A 10 -7.11 4.75 -5.32
C ASN A 10 -6.00 4.16 -6.21
N LEU A 11 -4.75 4.15 -5.71
CA LEU A 11 -3.61 3.54 -6.39
C LEU A 11 -3.80 2.02 -6.52
N VAL A 12 -4.25 1.34 -5.46
CA VAL A 12 -4.53 -0.09 -5.48
C VAL A 12 -5.68 -0.38 -6.45
N ASN A 13 -6.82 0.30 -6.32
CA ASN A 13 -7.96 0.11 -7.23
C ASN A 13 -7.63 0.35 -8.71
N SER A 14 -6.73 1.30 -9.00
CA SER A 14 -6.37 1.65 -10.38
C SER A 14 -5.30 0.73 -10.99
N ASN A 15 -4.57 -0.05 -10.18
CA ASN A 15 -3.43 -0.85 -10.64
C ASN A 15 -3.52 -2.34 -10.28
N ILE A 16 -4.41 -2.72 -9.36
CA ILE A 16 -4.57 -4.08 -8.86
C ILE A 16 -6.01 -4.51 -9.11
N GLU A 17 -6.15 -5.57 -9.90
CA GLU A 17 -7.42 -6.20 -10.22
C GLU A 17 -7.34 -7.66 -9.80
N VAL A 18 -8.33 -8.13 -9.05
CA VAL A 18 -8.47 -9.54 -8.66
C VAL A 18 -9.69 -10.09 -9.38
N ASP A 19 -9.50 -11.18 -10.13
CA ASP A 19 -10.57 -11.82 -10.92
C ASP A 19 -11.23 -10.88 -11.96
N GLY A 20 -10.49 -9.88 -12.46
CA GLY A 20 -11.01 -8.89 -13.41
C GLY A 20 -11.91 -7.83 -12.77
N GLN A 21 -11.92 -7.74 -11.43
CA GLN A 21 -12.56 -6.66 -10.69
C GLN A 21 -11.53 -5.88 -9.88
N ALA A 22 -11.72 -4.56 -9.78
CA ALA A 22 -10.92 -3.73 -8.90
C ALA A 22 -11.06 -4.22 -7.45
N LEU A 23 -9.94 -4.21 -6.71
CA LEU A 23 -9.92 -4.70 -5.34
C LEU A 23 -10.75 -3.78 -4.44
N ASP A 24 -11.90 -4.24 -3.95
CA ASP A 24 -12.75 -3.47 -3.05
C ASP A 24 -12.07 -3.34 -1.68
N ILE A 25 -11.47 -2.18 -1.44
CA ILE A 25 -10.67 -1.92 -0.25
C ILE A 25 -11.54 -1.17 0.74
N PRO A 26 -11.86 -1.76 1.91
CA PRO A 26 -12.63 -1.08 2.92
C PRO A 26 -11.84 0.13 3.46
N SER A 27 -12.57 1.20 3.80
CA SER A 27 -12.00 2.45 4.33
C SER A 27 -11.15 2.27 5.60
N ASP A 28 -11.30 1.14 6.29
CA ASP A 28 -10.54 0.78 7.49
C ASP A 28 -9.13 0.21 7.17
N LEU A 29 -8.82 -0.09 5.90
CA LEU A 29 -7.51 -0.54 5.41
C LEU A 29 -6.92 -1.81 6.06
N LYS A 30 -7.69 -2.48 6.90
CA LYS A 30 -7.33 -3.77 7.52
C LYS A 30 -7.44 -4.96 6.57
N VAL A 31 -7.62 -4.72 5.27
CA VAL A 31 -7.64 -5.79 4.29
C VAL A 31 -6.21 -6.28 4.06
N SER A 32 -6.03 -7.59 4.18
CA SER A 32 -4.78 -8.24 3.82
C SER A 32 -4.81 -8.55 2.32
N LEU A 33 -3.86 -7.99 1.56
CA LEU A 33 -3.79 -8.19 0.10
C LEU A 33 -3.69 -9.68 -0.25
N VAL A 34 -2.92 -10.44 0.54
CA VAL A 34 -2.79 -11.90 0.41
C VAL A 34 -4.13 -12.61 0.61
N ASN A 35 -4.95 -12.17 1.58
CA ASN A 35 -6.25 -12.76 1.85
C ASN A 35 -7.32 -12.33 0.83
N ALA A 36 -7.13 -11.17 0.22
CA ALA A 36 -7.98 -10.66 -0.85
C ALA A 36 -7.71 -11.35 -2.21
N GLY A 37 -6.79 -12.32 -2.26
CA GLY A 37 -6.46 -13.07 -3.48
C GLY A 37 -5.47 -12.36 -4.40
N VAL A 38 -4.80 -11.30 -3.92
CA VAL A 38 -3.77 -10.60 -4.69
C VAL A 38 -2.54 -11.49 -4.79
N SER A 39 -2.02 -11.66 -6.01
CA SER A 39 -0.82 -12.46 -6.22
C SER A 39 0.42 -11.76 -5.67
N SER A 40 1.43 -12.52 -5.23
CA SER A 40 2.67 -11.95 -4.70
C SER A 40 3.36 -11.00 -5.68
N MET A 41 3.22 -11.22 -6.99
CA MET A 41 3.74 -10.33 -8.03
C MET A 41 3.02 -8.96 -8.02
N ASP A 42 1.71 -8.96 -7.87
CA ASP A 42 0.91 -7.73 -7.77
C ASP A 42 1.20 -6.98 -6.46
N ILE A 43 1.44 -7.68 -5.36
CA ILE A 43 1.89 -7.07 -4.10
C ILE A 43 3.23 -6.36 -4.29
N ILE A 44 4.20 -6.99 -4.95
CA ILE A 44 5.50 -6.38 -5.24
C ILE A 44 5.34 -5.20 -6.20
N ALA A 45 4.49 -5.32 -7.23
CA ALA A 45 4.22 -4.24 -8.17
C ALA A 45 3.58 -3.03 -7.46
N LEU A 46 2.61 -3.29 -6.58
CA LEU A 46 2.00 -2.27 -5.73
C LEU A 46 3.04 -1.59 -4.85
N ALA A 47 3.87 -2.35 -4.14
CA ALA A 47 4.90 -1.76 -3.28
C ALA A 47 5.84 -0.85 -4.08
N LYS A 48 6.22 -1.24 -5.31
CA LYS A 48 7.03 -0.39 -6.20
C LYS A 48 6.29 0.87 -6.67
N LEU A 49 4.97 0.79 -6.90
CA LEU A 49 4.13 1.94 -7.23
C LEU A 49 4.05 2.91 -6.05
N VAL A 50 3.75 2.39 -4.86
CA VAL A 50 3.70 3.17 -3.62
C VAL A 50 5.06 3.81 -3.33
N SER A 51 6.16 3.07 -3.50
CA SER A 51 7.52 3.62 -3.41
C SER A 51 7.70 4.87 -4.25
N ARG A 52 7.25 4.82 -5.51
CA ARG A 52 7.40 5.92 -6.46
C ARG A 52 6.48 7.09 -6.16
N GLU A 53 5.21 6.81 -5.85
CA GLU A 53 4.18 7.82 -5.58
C GLU A 53 4.50 8.63 -4.31
N PHE A 54 4.96 7.95 -3.26
CA PHE A 54 5.25 8.56 -1.96
C PHE A 54 6.74 8.85 -1.76
N ASN A 55 7.57 8.61 -2.77
CA ASN A 55 9.03 8.76 -2.72
C ASN A 55 9.69 8.08 -1.52
N VAL A 56 9.23 6.87 -1.20
CA VAL A 56 9.77 6.00 -0.14
C VAL A 56 10.40 4.75 -0.73
N GLU A 57 11.37 4.17 -0.02
CA GLU A 57 11.94 2.87 -0.38
C GLU A 57 11.35 1.77 0.52
N PHE A 58 10.64 0.82 -0.10
CA PHE A 58 10.34 -0.47 0.53
C PHE A 58 11.45 -1.46 0.22
N THR A 59 11.97 -2.12 1.25
CA THR A 59 12.78 -3.33 1.06
C THR A 59 11.86 -4.53 0.86
N VAL A 60 12.42 -5.64 0.35
CA VAL A 60 11.66 -6.89 0.18
C VAL A 60 11.17 -7.41 1.53
N GLU A 61 11.98 -7.28 2.59
CA GLU A 61 11.60 -7.67 3.95
C GLU A 61 10.42 -6.84 4.46
N GLU A 62 10.44 -5.52 4.25
CA GLU A 62 9.31 -4.65 4.60
C GLU A 62 8.07 -5.01 3.79
N CYS A 63 8.18 -5.26 2.47
CA CYS A 63 7.04 -5.71 1.66
C CYS A 63 6.41 -7.01 2.15
N VAL A 64 7.21 -7.95 2.65
CA VAL A 64 6.74 -9.23 3.18
C VAL A 64 6.17 -9.06 4.59
N SER A 65 6.70 -8.12 5.37
CA SER A 65 6.23 -7.79 6.71
C SER A 65 4.89 -7.05 6.69
N LEU A 66 4.70 -6.16 5.71
CA LEU A 66 3.48 -5.39 5.48
C LEU A 66 2.38 -6.29 4.93
N ARG A 67 1.56 -6.87 5.82
CA ARG A 67 0.47 -7.76 5.43
C ARG A 67 -0.81 -7.02 5.08
N THR A 68 -1.01 -5.85 5.69
CA THR A 68 -2.20 -5.02 5.50
C THR A 68 -1.86 -3.64 4.96
N LEU A 69 -2.77 -3.04 4.20
CA LEU A 69 -2.59 -1.69 3.69
C LEU A 69 -2.51 -0.64 4.80
N LYS A 70 -3.14 -0.91 5.94
CA LYS A 70 -3.03 -0.03 7.11
C LYS A 70 -1.60 0.09 7.61
N GLU A 71 -0.86 -1.02 7.64
CA GLU A 71 0.56 -1.00 8.00
C GLU A 71 1.40 -0.24 6.97
N VAL A 72 1.05 -0.35 5.68
CA VAL A 72 1.71 0.43 4.62
C VAL A 72 1.50 1.93 4.84
N VAL A 73 0.27 2.35 5.13
CA VAL A 73 -0.04 3.76 5.43
C VAL A 73 0.71 4.23 6.68
N ASP A 74 0.70 3.44 7.75
CA ASP A 74 1.38 3.80 9.00
C ASP A 74 2.89 3.96 8.78
N PHE A 75 3.49 3.06 8.00
CA PHE A 75 4.89 3.16 7.59
C PHE A 75 5.17 4.42 6.75
N LEU A 76 4.29 4.72 5.78
CA LEU A 76 4.40 5.93 4.95
C LEU A 76 4.29 7.20 5.80
N ASP A 77 3.35 7.25 6.74
CA ASP A 77 3.15 8.39 7.63
C ASP A 77 4.38 8.57 8.55
N SER A 78 4.90 7.47 9.11
CA SER A 78 6.12 7.45 9.92
C SER A 78 7.36 7.95 9.15
N LYS A 79 7.51 7.53 7.89
CA LYS A 79 8.58 8.04 7.00
C LYS A 79 8.39 9.50 6.60
N ALA A 80 7.16 9.92 6.28
CA ALA A 80 6.84 11.29 5.92
C ALA A 80 7.04 12.26 7.10
N ALA A 81 6.67 11.84 8.32
CA ALA A 81 6.92 12.58 9.55
C ALA A 81 8.43 12.70 9.84
N SER A 82 9.20 11.64 9.59
CA SER A 82 10.65 11.64 9.75
C SER A 82 11.37 12.57 8.75
N ALA A 83 10.84 12.72 7.53
CA ALA A 83 11.44 13.56 6.48
C ALA A 83 11.23 15.08 6.69
N THR A 84 10.28 15.49 7.54
CA THR A 84 9.99 16.92 7.80
C THR A 84 10.79 17.49 8.98
N SER A 85 11.60 16.67 9.66
CA SER A 85 12.44 17.08 10.80
C SER A 85 13.92 17.09 10.43
N SER A 86 14.35 17.92 9.47
CA SER A 86 15.76 18.27 9.23
C SER A 86 15.88 19.56 8.43
#